data_AF-F2K0C4-F1
#
_entry.id   AF-F2K0C4-F1
#
_cell.length_a   1.000
_cell.length_b   1.000
_cell.length_c   1.000
_cell.angle_alpha   90.00
_cell.angle_beta   90.00
_cell.angle_gamma   90.00
#
_symmetry.space_group_name_H-M   'P 1'
#
loop_
_entity.id
_entity.type
_entity.pdbx_description
1 polymer ?
#
loop_
_entity_poly.entity_id
_entity_poly.type
_entity_poly.pdbx_seq_one_letter_code
_entity_poly.pdbx_strand_id
1 'polypeptide(L)'
;MSLIAQLLNEKALPEIVPSQSSRLVNELVDIAQIYEDELNFVAWERTLEPSLINAVETLVSILSERPKLLSHSETVSVENVETTLQRVFPECEGRDLIIEDIRLLLEAFCCLFELEQVGLRISLVKRAMCPRFHVDQVPCRLITTYCGPATQWLENSDISRAKLGRGNGGLPDEHSGLVSKDATVFQLKAGDVGLLKGEKWYENEGRGIVHRSPEVQANEARLILTFDFA
;
A
#
# COMPACT_ATOMS: atom_id res chain seq x y z
N MET A 1 -34.76 21.03 -35.90
CA MET A 1 -34.02 20.52 -34.72
C MET A 1 -34.54 19.12 -34.45
N SER A 2 -33.86 18.12 -35.01
CA SER A 2 -34.34 16.73 -35.07
C SER A 2 -34.46 16.11 -33.67
N LEU A 3 -35.55 15.37 -33.45
CA LEU A 3 -35.86 14.55 -32.27
C LEU A 3 -34.73 13.56 -31.90
N ILE A 4 -33.78 13.33 -32.83
CA ILE A 4 -32.60 12.48 -32.65
C ILE A 4 -31.60 13.08 -31.65
N ALA A 5 -31.55 14.40 -31.46
CA ALA A 5 -30.62 15.02 -30.52
C ALA A 5 -31.04 14.89 -29.04
N GLN A 6 -32.28 14.47 -28.75
CA GLN A 6 -32.79 14.28 -27.39
C GLN A 6 -32.62 12.85 -26.86
N LEU A 7 -32.14 11.92 -27.69
CA LEU A 7 -31.96 10.50 -27.34
C LEU A 7 -30.52 10.08 -27.05
N LEU A 8 -29.54 10.99 -27.17
CA LEU A 8 -28.13 10.73 -26.82
C LEU A 8 -27.77 11.18 -25.39
N ASN A 9 -28.74 11.22 -24.48
CA ASN A 9 -28.45 11.26 -23.06
C ASN A 9 -28.32 9.82 -22.55
N GLU A 10 -27.36 9.08 -23.13
CA GLU A 10 -26.88 7.85 -22.53
C GLU A 10 -26.25 8.26 -21.19
N LYS A 11 -27.02 8.17 -20.11
CA LYS A 11 -26.42 7.89 -18.81
C LYS A 11 -25.56 6.66 -19.05
N ALA A 12 -24.24 6.85 -19.09
CA ALA A 12 -23.30 5.74 -19.04
C ALA A 12 -23.84 4.75 -18.01
N LEU A 13 -24.08 3.52 -18.45
CA LEU A 13 -24.42 2.44 -17.52
C LEU A 13 -23.36 2.50 -16.41
N PRO A 14 -23.75 2.43 -15.12
CA PRO A 14 -22.75 2.43 -14.06
C PRO A 14 -21.78 1.29 -14.38
N GLU A 15 -20.51 1.66 -14.56
CA GLU A 15 -19.46 0.72 -14.86
C GLU A 15 -19.54 -0.40 -13.81
N ILE A 16 -19.63 -1.65 -14.27
CA ILE A 16 -19.81 -2.78 -13.36
C ILE A 16 -18.49 -2.95 -12.62
N VAL A 17 -18.45 -2.47 -11.39
CA VAL A 17 -17.29 -2.65 -10.50
C VAL A 17 -17.22 -4.13 -10.13
N PRO A 18 -16.09 -4.83 -10.37
CA PRO A 18 -15.92 -6.23 -9.98
C PRO A 18 -16.11 -6.39 -8.48
N SER A 19 -16.80 -7.45 -8.03
CA SER A 19 -17.03 -7.72 -6.61
C SER A 19 -15.73 -7.93 -5.84
N GLN A 20 -14.79 -8.66 -6.46
CA GLN A 20 -13.43 -8.87 -5.99
C GLN A 20 -12.48 -8.08 -6.88
N SER A 21 -11.55 -7.35 -6.27
CA SER A 21 -10.53 -6.54 -6.93
C SER A 21 -9.14 -6.76 -6.34
N SER A 22 -8.96 -7.79 -5.52
CA SER A 22 -7.66 -8.18 -4.99
C SER A 22 -7.25 -9.59 -5.42
N ARG A 23 -5.93 -9.80 -5.56
CA ARG A 23 -5.36 -11.12 -5.82
C ARG A 23 -4.08 -11.34 -5.00
N LEU A 24 -3.95 -12.55 -4.44
CA LEU A 24 -2.73 -13.02 -3.80
C LEU A 24 -1.90 -13.80 -4.83
N VAL A 25 -0.59 -13.57 -4.84
CA VAL A 25 0.38 -14.22 -5.74
C VAL A 25 1.59 -14.67 -4.95
N ASN A 26 2.30 -15.69 -5.43
CA ASN A 26 3.44 -16.28 -4.69
C ASN A 26 4.80 -15.97 -5.32
N GLU A 27 4.83 -15.54 -6.58
CA GLU A 27 6.06 -15.19 -7.30
C GLU A 27 6.13 -13.68 -7.53
N LEU A 28 7.35 -13.11 -7.43
CA LEU A 28 7.55 -11.68 -7.65
C LEU A 28 7.09 -11.23 -9.04
N VAL A 29 7.27 -12.06 -10.08
CA VAL A 29 6.86 -11.72 -11.45
C VAL A 29 5.35 -11.54 -11.60
N ASP A 30 4.56 -12.21 -10.77
CA ASP A 30 3.10 -12.19 -10.83
C ASP A 30 2.50 -10.88 -10.32
N ILE A 31 3.30 -9.99 -9.70
CA ILE A 31 2.83 -8.64 -9.35
C ILE A 31 2.40 -7.84 -10.59
N ALA A 32 2.87 -8.23 -11.78
CA ALA A 32 2.46 -7.63 -13.05
C ALA A 32 0.97 -7.81 -13.36
N GLN A 33 0.29 -8.74 -12.69
CA GLN A 33 -1.17 -8.87 -12.76
C GLN A 33 -1.90 -7.62 -12.27
N ILE A 34 -1.21 -6.67 -11.60
CA ILE A 34 -1.77 -5.35 -11.29
C ILE A 34 -2.27 -4.64 -12.55
N TYR A 35 -1.80 -4.96 -13.75
CA TYR A 35 -2.33 -4.38 -14.99
C TYR A 35 -3.71 -4.91 -15.41
N GLU A 36 -4.23 -5.99 -14.81
CA GLU A 36 -5.60 -6.45 -15.07
C GLU A 36 -6.60 -5.38 -14.62
N ASP A 37 -7.56 -5.03 -15.48
CA ASP A 37 -8.49 -3.93 -15.26
C ASP A 37 -9.40 -4.16 -14.04
N GLU A 38 -9.69 -5.43 -13.73
CA GLU A 38 -10.53 -5.81 -12.59
C GLU A 38 -9.79 -5.74 -11.25
N LEU A 39 -8.46 -5.72 -11.27
CA LEU A 39 -7.63 -5.76 -10.07
C LEU A 39 -7.16 -4.37 -9.65
N ASN A 40 -7.39 -4.03 -8.39
CA ASN A 40 -6.91 -2.81 -7.76
C ASN A 40 -5.90 -3.10 -6.64
N PHE A 41 -5.68 -4.37 -6.36
CA PHE A 41 -4.71 -4.82 -5.38
C PHE A 41 -4.08 -6.15 -5.82
N VAL A 42 -2.75 -6.20 -5.82
CA VAL A 42 -2.02 -7.48 -5.94
C VAL A 42 -1.06 -7.59 -4.78
N ALA A 43 -1.11 -8.70 -4.06
CA ALA A 43 -0.20 -8.97 -2.95
C ALA A 43 0.67 -10.18 -3.23
N TRP A 44 1.97 -9.93 -3.28
CA TRP A 44 2.98 -10.98 -3.27
C TRP A 44 3.19 -11.47 -1.84
N GLU A 45 2.69 -12.67 -1.56
CA GLU A 45 2.96 -13.39 -0.33
C GLU A 45 4.36 -13.99 -0.41
N ARG A 46 5.24 -13.54 0.49
CA ARG A 46 6.63 -14.00 0.50
C ARG A 46 7.07 -14.39 1.90
N THR A 47 7.99 -15.35 1.96
CA THR A 47 8.65 -15.71 3.20
C THR A 47 9.98 -14.97 3.28
N LEU A 48 10.18 -14.16 4.33
CA LEU A 48 11.47 -13.53 4.57
C LEU A 48 12.45 -14.56 5.14
N GLU A 49 13.69 -14.51 4.67
CA GLU A 49 14.77 -15.32 5.22
C GLU A 49 15.00 -14.97 6.70
N PRO A 50 15.33 -15.96 7.57
CA PRO A 50 15.56 -15.71 8.99
C PRO A 50 16.62 -14.64 9.28
N SER A 51 17.65 -14.53 8.44
CA SER A 51 18.69 -13.51 8.56
C SER A 51 18.14 -12.09 8.36
N LEU A 52 17.22 -11.90 7.40
CA LEU A 52 16.57 -10.62 7.15
C LEU A 52 15.59 -10.26 8.28
N ILE A 53 14.86 -11.24 8.82
CA ILE A 53 14.00 -11.03 9.99
C ILE A 53 14.82 -10.53 11.18
N ASN A 54 15.93 -11.21 11.51
CA ASN A 54 16.81 -10.81 12.61
C ASN A 54 17.44 -9.41 12.39
N ALA A 55 17.78 -9.08 11.15
CA ALA A 55 18.30 -7.76 10.79
C ALA A 55 17.25 -6.66 11.04
N VAL A 56 16.01 -6.90 10.61
CA VAL A 56 14.88 -5.98 10.84
C VAL A 56 14.62 -5.80 12.33
N GLU A 57 14.61 -6.88 13.13
CA GLU A 57 14.42 -6.80 14.58
C GLU A 57 15.50 -5.96 15.26
N THR A 58 16.77 -6.17 14.87
CA THR A 58 17.92 -5.40 15.34
C THR A 58 17.77 -3.91 15.00
N LEU A 59 17.41 -3.60 13.75
CA LEU A 59 17.17 -2.23 13.30
C LEU A 59 16.02 -1.58 14.10
N VAL A 60 14.90 -2.28 14.27
CA VAL A 60 13.73 -1.78 15.01
C VAL A 60 14.07 -1.54 16.48
N SER A 61 14.84 -2.42 17.13
CA SER A 61 15.31 -2.25 18.50
C SER A 61 16.10 -0.94 18.65
N ILE A 62 17.13 -0.74 17.81
CA ILE A 62 17.97 0.47 17.84
C ILE A 62 17.15 1.73 17.57
N LEU A 63 16.27 1.69 16.57
CA LEU A 63 15.44 2.84 16.20
C LEU A 63 14.39 3.17 17.27
N SER A 64 13.92 2.18 18.04
CA SER A 64 12.92 2.36 19.09
C SER A 64 13.45 3.05 20.34
N GLU A 65 14.77 2.98 20.58
CA GLU A 65 15.45 3.65 21.69
C GLU A 65 15.76 5.13 21.39
N ARG A 66 15.65 5.55 20.13
CA ARG A 66 15.92 6.94 19.74
C ARG A 66 14.85 7.91 20.26
N PRO A 67 15.22 9.15 20.63
CA PRO A 67 14.25 10.17 21.06
C PRO A 67 13.19 10.51 20.00
N LYS A 68 13.54 10.36 18.72
CA LYS A 68 12.64 10.55 17.58
C LYS A 68 12.62 9.27 16.76
N LEU A 69 11.41 8.79 16.48
CA LEU A 69 11.21 7.65 15.60
C LEU A 69 11.63 8.01 14.17
N LEU A 70 12.08 7.00 13.43
CA LEU A 70 12.44 7.14 12.03
C LEU A 70 11.21 7.57 11.21
N SER A 71 11.36 8.66 10.47
CA SER A 71 10.44 9.07 9.41
C SER A 71 11.26 9.73 8.33
N HIS A 72 11.40 9.06 7.20
CA HIS A 72 12.22 9.49 6.08
C HIS A 72 11.41 9.41 4.79
N SER A 73 11.58 10.41 3.93
CA SER A 73 10.98 10.45 2.61
C SER A 73 11.92 11.16 1.64
N GLU A 74 12.19 10.54 0.51
CA GLU A 74 13.15 11.01 -0.48
C GLU A 74 12.84 10.38 -1.85
N THR A 75 13.06 11.13 -2.93
CA THR A 75 13.03 10.57 -4.28
C THR A 75 14.35 9.86 -4.56
N VAL A 76 14.29 8.58 -4.90
CA VAL A 76 15.46 7.72 -5.11
C VAL A 76 15.39 7.04 -6.48
N SER A 77 16.55 6.55 -6.92
CA SER A 77 16.74 5.70 -8.10
C SER A 77 17.46 4.42 -7.69
N VAL A 78 17.51 3.42 -8.57
CA VAL A 78 18.23 2.17 -8.30
C VAL A 78 19.71 2.44 -8.03
N GLU A 79 20.28 3.46 -8.66
CA GLU A 79 21.69 3.84 -8.54
C GLU A 79 22.03 4.48 -7.19
N ASN A 80 21.08 5.20 -6.57
CA ASN A 80 21.36 5.97 -5.35
C ASN A 80 20.74 5.41 -4.07
N VAL A 81 19.77 4.48 -4.18
CA VAL A 81 19.01 3.96 -3.03
C VAL A 81 19.90 3.40 -1.93
N GLU A 82 20.97 2.69 -2.29
CA GLU A 82 21.91 2.12 -1.34
C GLU A 82 22.57 3.20 -0.48
N THR A 83 23.12 4.24 -1.13
CA THR A 83 23.75 5.36 -0.42
C THR A 83 22.76 6.14 0.45
N THR A 84 21.52 6.30 -0.01
CA THR A 84 20.44 6.91 0.77
C THR A 84 20.12 6.08 2.00
N LEU A 85 19.95 4.77 1.87
CA LEU A 85 19.62 3.89 2.99
C LEU A 85 20.76 3.73 4.00
N GLN A 86 22.03 3.72 3.55
CA GLN A 86 23.19 3.74 4.44
C GLN A 86 23.22 5.00 5.33
N ARG A 87 22.74 6.14 4.82
CA ARG A 87 22.59 7.38 5.60
C ARG A 87 21.39 7.36 6.53
N VAL A 88 20.31 6.70 6.13
CA VAL A 88 19.04 6.68 6.87
C VAL A 88 19.07 5.68 8.04
N PHE A 89 19.64 4.49 7.80
CA PHE A 89 19.74 3.44 8.80
C PHE A 89 21.03 3.54 9.62
N PRO A 90 20.98 3.33 10.96
CA PRO A 90 22.19 3.14 11.74
C PRO A 90 23.04 1.99 11.18
N GLU A 91 24.36 2.10 11.33
CA GLU A 91 25.25 0.94 11.27
C GLU A 91 24.81 -0.11 12.30
N CYS A 92 24.43 -1.29 11.83
CA CYS A 92 24.05 -2.43 12.67
C CYS A 92 24.21 -3.74 11.91
N GLU A 93 24.22 -4.85 12.66
CA GLU A 93 24.27 -6.19 12.06
C GLU A 93 23.10 -6.40 11.10
N GLY A 94 23.39 -6.96 9.93
CA GLY A 94 22.39 -7.27 8.91
C GLY A 94 21.80 -6.05 8.16
N ARG A 95 22.29 -4.83 8.39
CA ARG A 95 21.79 -3.63 7.70
C ARG A 95 21.78 -3.81 6.18
N ASP A 96 22.85 -4.36 5.62
CA ASP A 96 23.00 -4.51 4.18
C ASP A 96 21.94 -5.47 3.59
N LEU A 97 21.50 -6.49 4.34
CA LEU A 97 20.40 -7.38 3.92
C LEU A 97 19.07 -6.62 3.75
N ILE A 98 18.81 -5.65 4.64
CA ILE A 98 17.61 -4.80 4.55
C ILE A 98 17.73 -3.88 3.33
N ILE A 99 18.91 -3.33 3.10
CA ILE A 99 19.18 -2.44 1.94
C ILE A 99 19.02 -3.21 0.62
N GLU A 100 19.57 -4.42 0.54
CA GLU A 100 19.45 -5.30 -0.62
C GLU A 100 17.98 -5.66 -0.90
N ASP A 101 17.20 -5.99 0.13
CA ASP A 101 15.77 -6.28 -0.03
C ASP A 101 14.99 -5.07 -0.54
N ILE A 102 15.23 -3.88 0.04
CA ILE A 102 14.58 -2.64 -0.41
C ILE A 102 14.96 -2.31 -1.85
N ARG A 103 16.22 -2.51 -2.21
CA ARG A 103 16.72 -2.31 -3.58
C ARG A 103 16.05 -3.26 -4.56
N LEU A 104 15.88 -4.54 -4.21
CA LEU A 104 15.14 -5.51 -5.04
C LEU A 104 13.70 -5.06 -5.29
N LEU A 105 13.00 -4.60 -4.24
CA LEU A 105 11.64 -4.09 -4.39
C LEU A 105 11.59 -2.83 -5.26
N LEU A 106 12.59 -1.95 -5.13
CA LEU A 106 12.69 -0.74 -5.95
C LEU A 106 12.94 -1.09 -7.42
N GLU A 107 13.88 -1.99 -7.70
CA GLU A 107 14.17 -2.48 -9.05
C GLU A 107 12.94 -3.10 -9.70
N ALA A 108 12.18 -3.93 -8.96
CA ALA A 108 10.94 -4.52 -9.44
C ALA A 108 9.87 -3.46 -9.74
N PHE A 109 9.68 -2.47 -8.86
CA PHE A 109 8.70 -1.40 -9.05
C PHE A 109 9.07 -0.47 -10.22
N CYS A 110 10.34 -0.08 -10.33
CA CYS A 110 10.85 0.71 -11.46
C CYS A 110 10.71 -0.05 -12.78
N CYS A 111 11.05 -1.34 -12.81
CA CYS A 111 10.90 -2.18 -14.00
C CYS A 111 9.44 -2.32 -14.42
N LEU A 112 8.55 -2.58 -13.46
CA LEU A 112 7.13 -2.80 -13.72
C LEU A 112 6.44 -1.57 -14.32
N PHE A 113 6.80 -0.36 -13.86
CA PHE A 113 6.15 0.90 -14.25
C PHE A 113 7.02 1.79 -15.15
N GLU A 114 8.16 1.29 -15.62
CA GLU A 114 9.13 2.02 -16.45
C GLU A 114 9.57 3.36 -15.82
N LEU A 115 9.86 3.35 -14.52
CA LEU A 115 10.24 4.55 -13.75
C LEU A 115 11.75 4.67 -13.59
N GLU A 116 12.28 5.87 -13.80
CA GLU A 116 13.67 6.20 -13.48
C GLU A 116 13.87 6.53 -11.98
N GLN A 117 12.83 7.08 -11.34
CA GLN A 117 12.86 7.54 -9.96
C GLN A 117 11.53 7.26 -9.25
N VAL A 118 11.61 7.05 -7.94
CA VAL A 118 10.49 6.65 -7.09
C VAL A 118 10.53 7.46 -5.79
N GLY A 119 9.37 7.89 -5.33
CA GLY A 119 9.20 8.45 -3.99
C GLY A 119 9.29 7.34 -2.95
N LEU A 120 10.43 7.23 -2.27
CA LEU A 120 10.63 6.31 -1.15
C LEU A 120 10.18 6.96 0.15
N ARG A 121 9.45 6.20 0.97
CA ARG A 121 9.15 6.57 2.35
C ARG A 121 9.37 5.39 3.28
N ILE A 122 10.06 5.65 4.39
CA ILE A 122 10.29 4.67 5.46
C ILE A 122 9.86 5.30 6.77
N SER A 123 9.13 4.57 7.58
CA SER A 123 8.69 5.05 8.89
C SER A 123 8.66 3.94 9.92
N LEU A 124 9.20 4.22 11.10
CA LEU A 124 8.94 3.46 12.30
C LEU A 124 7.82 4.16 13.07
N VAL A 125 6.68 3.49 13.23
CA VAL A 125 5.51 4.08 13.89
C VAL A 125 5.05 3.23 15.07
N LYS A 126 4.61 3.89 16.14
CA LYS A 126 3.99 3.24 17.33
C LYS A 126 2.47 3.44 17.39
N ARG A 127 1.89 3.96 16.31
CA ARG A 127 0.46 4.22 16.14
C ARG A 127 0.09 4.12 14.66
N ALA A 128 -1.17 3.82 14.38
CA ALA A 128 -1.68 3.86 13.02
C ALA A 128 -1.56 5.28 12.42
N MET A 129 -1.06 5.37 11.18
CA MET A 129 -1.01 6.65 10.44
C MET A 129 -2.34 6.98 9.78
N CYS A 130 -2.98 5.99 9.16
CA CYS A 130 -4.26 6.11 8.48
C CYS A 130 -5.22 5.02 9.00
N PRO A 131 -5.78 5.17 10.22
CA PRO A 131 -6.60 4.12 10.85
C PRO A 131 -7.98 3.94 10.20
N ARG A 132 -8.42 4.89 9.36
CA ARG A 132 -9.69 4.80 8.65
C ARG A 132 -9.49 4.25 7.25
N PHE A 133 -10.47 3.50 6.77
CA PHE A 133 -10.53 3.04 5.39
C PHE A 133 -10.57 4.24 4.43
N HIS A 134 -9.66 4.23 3.47
CA HIS A 134 -9.50 5.28 2.47
C HIS A 134 -8.97 4.71 1.16
N VAL A 135 -8.95 5.56 0.14
CA VAL A 135 -8.29 5.31 -1.14
C VAL A 135 -7.15 6.32 -1.30
N ASP A 136 -6.07 5.90 -1.93
CA ASP A 136 -4.94 6.79 -2.22
C ASP A 136 -5.18 7.63 -3.48
N GLN A 137 -4.58 8.82 -3.51
CA GLN A 137 -4.62 9.77 -4.63
C GLN A 137 -3.32 9.72 -5.44
N VAL A 138 -2.85 8.50 -5.74
CA VAL A 138 -1.64 8.18 -6.51
C VAL A 138 -2.00 7.19 -7.63
N PRO A 139 -1.14 7.00 -8.66
CA PRO A 139 -1.37 5.99 -9.68
C PRO A 139 -1.32 4.58 -9.08
N CYS A 140 -0.15 4.17 -8.59
CA CYS A 140 0.02 2.93 -7.84
C CYS A 140 1.02 3.16 -6.71
N ARG A 141 0.84 2.42 -5.61
CA ARG A 141 1.75 2.38 -4.47
C ARG A 141 2.21 0.95 -4.22
N LEU A 142 3.52 0.75 -4.07
CA LEU A 142 4.04 -0.43 -3.38
C LEU A 142 4.08 -0.17 -1.89
N ILE A 143 3.66 -1.14 -1.08
CA ILE A 143 3.74 -1.11 0.37
C ILE A 143 4.24 -2.44 0.91
N THR A 144 5.17 -2.39 1.87
CA THR A 144 5.54 -3.54 2.68
C THR A 144 5.72 -3.13 4.14
N THR A 145 5.41 -4.03 5.05
CA THR A 145 5.61 -3.85 6.50
C THR A 145 6.59 -4.92 6.96
N TYR A 146 7.83 -4.54 7.29
CA TYR A 146 8.85 -5.49 7.72
C TYR A 146 8.63 -6.00 9.14
N CYS A 147 8.02 -5.19 9.99
CA CYS A 147 7.74 -5.53 11.39
C CYS A 147 6.44 -4.87 11.82
N GLY A 148 5.65 -5.55 12.65
CA GLY A 148 4.34 -5.09 13.14
C GLY A 148 3.18 -5.40 12.20
N PRO A 149 1.96 -4.97 12.54
CA PRO A 149 0.75 -5.30 11.77
C PRO A 149 0.74 -4.59 10.42
N ALA A 150 0.47 -5.33 9.34
CA ALA A 150 0.54 -4.83 7.97
C ALA A 150 -0.83 -4.38 7.42
N THR A 151 -0.82 -3.78 6.24
CA THR A 151 -1.99 -3.12 5.63
C THR A 151 -3.23 -4.03 5.58
N GLN A 152 -4.39 -3.45 5.91
CA GLN A 152 -5.69 -4.08 5.77
C GLN A 152 -6.43 -3.52 4.56
N TRP A 153 -7.22 -4.35 3.87
CA TRP A 153 -8.04 -3.92 2.74
C TRP A 153 -9.42 -4.59 2.73
N LEU A 154 -10.30 -4.05 1.89
CA LEU A 154 -11.66 -4.54 1.66
C LEU A 154 -11.89 -4.79 0.18
N GLU A 155 -12.74 -5.77 -0.13
CA GLU A 155 -13.23 -6.00 -1.49
C GLU A 155 -14.37 -5.05 -1.85
N ASN A 156 -14.61 -4.85 -3.14
CA ASN A 156 -15.64 -3.93 -3.62
C ASN A 156 -17.06 -4.34 -3.19
N SER A 157 -17.34 -5.64 -3.05
CA SER A 157 -18.63 -6.15 -2.54
C SER A 157 -18.93 -5.71 -1.11
N ASP A 158 -17.89 -5.38 -0.34
CA ASP A 158 -17.95 -5.19 1.10
C ASP A 158 -18.00 -3.71 1.49
N ILE A 159 -17.98 -2.82 0.49
CA ILE A 159 -17.88 -1.38 0.69
C ILE A 159 -19.03 -0.58 0.05
N SER A 160 -19.48 0.45 0.76
CA SER A 160 -20.28 1.52 0.18
C SER A 160 -19.39 2.72 -0.13
N ARG A 161 -18.90 2.83 -1.37
CA ARG A 161 -17.99 3.92 -1.77
C ARG A 161 -18.56 5.33 -1.56
N ALA A 162 -19.87 5.49 -1.63
CA ALA A 162 -20.56 6.75 -1.31
C ALA A 162 -20.34 7.23 0.15
N LYS A 163 -19.86 6.35 1.03
CA LYS A 163 -19.54 6.65 2.44
C LYS A 163 -18.05 6.89 2.68
N LEU A 164 -17.19 6.82 1.66
CA LEU A 164 -15.77 7.15 1.82
C LEU A 164 -15.58 8.65 2.12
N GLY A 165 -14.51 8.97 2.87
CA GLY A 165 -14.12 10.34 3.17
C GLY A 165 -15.24 11.13 3.86
N ARG A 166 -15.73 12.20 3.24
CA ARG A 166 -16.82 13.03 3.80
C ARG A 166 -18.17 12.32 3.80
N GLY A 167 -18.34 11.27 3.00
CA GLY A 167 -19.59 10.51 2.89
C GLY A 167 -20.00 9.77 4.18
N ASN A 168 -19.06 9.52 5.10
CA ASN A 168 -19.31 8.88 6.39
C ASN A 168 -20.01 9.79 7.42
N GLY A 169 -20.17 11.10 7.14
CA GLY A 169 -20.79 12.03 8.07
C GLY A 169 -20.03 12.20 9.39
N GLY A 170 -18.73 11.92 9.41
CA GLY A 170 -17.88 11.97 10.61
C GLY A 170 -17.94 10.72 11.50
N LEU A 171 -18.75 9.72 11.14
CA LEU A 171 -18.89 8.47 11.89
C LEU A 171 -17.66 7.56 11.70
N PRO A 172 -17.34 6.71 12.70
CA PRO A 172 -16.37 5.62 12.53
C PRO A 172 -16.78 4.64 11.43
N ASP A 173 -15.81 3.93 10.84
CA ASP A 173 -16.04 3.01 9.71
C ASP A 173 -17.16 1.99 10.01
N GLU A 174 -17.14 1.40 11.21
CA GLU A 174 -18.13 0.41 11.72
C GLU A 174 -19.58 0.93 11.77
N HIS A 175 -19.77 2.24 11.89
CA HIS A 175 -21.08 2.87 12.08
C HIS A 175 -21.50 3.77 10.92
N SER A 176 -20.58 4.06 10.00
CA SER A 176 -20.81 4.97 8.86
C SER A 176 -21.64 4.37 7.72
N GLY A 177 -21.77 3.04 7.71
CA GLY A 177 -22.28 2.28 6.57
C GLY A 177 -21.27 2.15 5.42
N LEU A 178 -20.01 2.54 5.63
CA LEU A 178 -18.92 2.32 4.69
C LEU A 178 -18.63 0.85 4.49
N VAL A 179 -18.61 0.08 5.57
CA VAL A 179 -18.27 -1.34 5.58
C VAL A 179 -19.54 -2.15 5.81
N SER A 180 -19.80 -3.14 4.97
CA SER A 180 -20.90 -4.09 5.14
C SER A 180 -20.74 -4.85 6.46
N LYS A 181 -21.85 -5.21 7.11
CA LYS A 181 -21.78 -5.92 8.42
C LYS A 181 -21.07 -7.28 8.34
N ASP A 182 -21.18 -7.94 7.20
CA ASP A 182 -20.58 -9.25 6.92
C ASP A 182 -19.28 -9.14 6.12
N ALA A 183 -18.69 -7.93 6.05
CA ALA A 183 -17.47 -7.67 5.30
C ALA A 183 -16.29 -8.48 5.85
N THR A 184 -15.46 -8.99 4.94
CA THR A 184 -14.18 -9.58 5.32
C THR A 184 -13.09 -8.51 5.21
N VAL A 185 -12.46 -8.19 6.34
CA VAL A 185 -11.24 -7.36 6.36
C VAL A 185 -10.03 -8.26 6.14
N PHE A 186 -9.43 -8.14 4.96
CA PHE A 186 -8.20 -8.85 4.64
C PHE A 186 -7.00 -8.09 5.20
N GLN A 187 -5.90 -8.81 5.45
CA GLN A 187 -4.68 -8.22 6.01
C GLN A 187 -3.43 -8.91 5.46
N LEU A 188 -2.43 -8.10 5.11
CA LEU A 188 -1.10 -8.59 4.75
C LEU A 188 -0.39 -9.16 5.98
N LYS A 189 0.54 -10.09 5.78
CA LYS A 189 1.51 -10.49 6.79
C LYS A 189 2.71 -9.54 6.76
N ALA A 190 3.49 -9.54 7.83
CA ALA A 190 4.77 -8.84 7.82
C ALA A 190 5.68 -9.49 6.75
N GLY A 191 6.34 -8.67 5.94
CA GLY A 191 7.17 -9.09 4.82
C GLY A 191 6.43 -9.16 3.48
N ASP A 192 5.11 -9.38 3.45
CA ASP A 192 4.35 -9.35 2.19
C ASP A 192 4.46 -7.99 1.50
N VAL A 193 4.31 -7.99 0.18
CA VAL A 193 4.40 -6.80 -0.68
C VAL A 193 3.07 -6.59 -1.38
N GLY A 194 2.43 -5.45 -1.13
CA GLY A 194 1.19 -5.06 -1.81
C GLY A 194 1.45 -3.99 -2.88
N LEU A 195 0.85 -4.14 -4.06
CA LEU A 195 0.65 -3.09 -5.06
C LEU A 195 -0.80 -2.61 -5.01
N LEU A 196 -1.00 -1.31 -4.81
CA LEU A 196 -2.30 -0.69 -4.60
C LEU A 196 -2.57 0.30 -5.74
N LYS A 197 -3.59 0.06 -6.56
CA LYS A 197 -4.09 1.10 -7.49
C LYS A 197 -4.82 2.17 -6.69
N GLY A 198 -4.35 3.41 -6.81
CA GLY A 198 -5.08 4.56 -6.31
C GLY A 198 -6.05 5.11 -7.36
N GLU A 199 -6.67 6.22 -7.02
CA GLU A 199 -7.66 6.91 -7.84
C GLU A 199 -7.06 7.58 -9.10
N LYS A 200 -5.73 7.76 -9.15
CA LYS A 200 -5.04 8.34 -10.32
C LYS A 200 -4.47 7.29 -11.27
N TRP A 201 -4.75 6.00 -11.04
CA TRP A 201 -4.49 5.00 -12.06
C TRP A 201 -5.36 5.31 -13.28
N TYR A 202 -4.84 5.04 -14.48
CA TYR A 202 -5.54 5.32 -15.74
C TYR A 202 -6.94 4.70 -15.75
N GLU A 203 -7.97 5.53 -15.96
CA GLU A 203 -9.39 5.13 -15.96
C GLU A 203 -9.83 4.41 -14.66
N ASN A 204 -9.28 4.78 -13.50
CA ASN A 204 -9.60 4.15 -12.21
C ASN A 204 -10.34 5.05 -11.22
N GLU A 205 -10.90 6.17 -11.69
CA GLU A 205 -11.63 7.11 -10.86
C GLU A 205 -12.85 6.42 -10.21
N GLY A 206 -12.96 6.59 -8.90
CA GLY A 206 -13.97 5.96 -8.07
C GLY A 206 -13.69 4.49 -7.74
N ARG A 207 -12.61 3.89 -8.23
CA ARG A 207 -12.35 2.44 -8.10
C ARG A 207 -11.16 2.10 -7.22
N GLY A 208 -10.34 3.06 -6.76
CA GLY A 208 -9.12 2.81 -5.99
C GLY A 208 -9.32 1.84 -4.82
N ILE A 209 -8.31 1.04 -4.49
CA ILE A 209 -8.42 0.02 -3.43
C ILE A 209 -8.67 0.68 -2.08
N VAL A 210 -9.72 0.22 -1.39
CA VAL A 210 -10.06 0.69 -0.04
C VAL A 210 -9.22 -0.05 0.97
N HIS A 211 -8.35 0.68 1.67
CA HIS A 211 -7.39 0.11 2.59
C HIS A 211 -7.15 1.01 3.81
N ARG A 212 -6.48 0.47 4.82
CA ARG A 212 -6.10 1.19 6.05
C ARG A 212 -4.83 0.64 6.69
N SER A 213 -4.24 1.45 7.56
CA SER A 213 -3.26 0.98 8.54
C SER A 213 -4.01 0.39 9.73
N PRO A 214 -3.78 -0.88 10.13
CA PRO A 214 -4.30 -1.38 11.39
C PRO A 214 -3.71 -0.61 12.58
N GLU A 215 -4.38 -0.72 13.73
CA GLU A 215 -3.83 -0.23 15.00
C GLU A 215 -2.58 -1.02 15.38
N VAL A 216 -1.60 -0.30 15.93
CA VAL A 216 -0.39 -0.90 16.50
C VAL A 216 -0.65 -1.07 18.00
N GLN A 217 -0.44 -2.26 18.54
CA GLN A 217 -0.73 -2.52 19.95
C GLN A 217 0.20 -1.69 20.85
N ALA A 218 -0.21 -1.52 22.11
CA ALA A 218 0.62 -0.85 23.10
C ALA A 218 1.97 -1.59 23.24
N ASN A 219 3.07 -0.84 23.13
CA ASN A 219 4.47 -1.32 23.17
C ASN A 219 4.98 -2.02 21.91
N GLU A 220 4.19 -2.09 20.84
CA GLU A 220 4.67 -2.55 19.54
C GLU A 220 5.17 -1.39 18.68
N ALA A 221 6.01 -1.72 17.70
CA ALA A 221 6.44 -0.80 16.66
C ALA A 221 6.17 -1.43 15.29
N ARG A 222 5.91 -0.57 14.30
CA ARG A 222 5.66 -0.96 12.93
C ARG A 222 6.67 -0.28 12.02
N LEU A 223 7.51 -1.07 11.34
CA LEU A 223 8.44 -0.59 10.32
C LEU A 223 7.80 -0.78 8.94
N ILE A 224 7.42 0.33 8.32
CA ILE A 224 6.74 0.36 7.02
C ILE A 224 7.61 1.05 5.99
N LEU A 225 7.58 0.52 4.76
CA LEU A 225 8.12 1.12 3.57
C LEU A 225 7.03 1.28 2.51
N THR A 226 7.05 2.40 1.79
CA THR A 226 6.23 2.61 0.60
C THR A 226 7.04 3.20 -0.55
N PHE A 227 6.64 2.84 -1.77
CA PHE A 227 7.06 3.48 -3.00
C PHE A 227 5.87 4.08 -3.72
N ASP A 228 6.02 5.33 -4.12
CA ASP A 228 5.05 6.08 -4.94
C ASP A 228 5.74 6.59 -6.21
N PHE A 229 4.95 6.93 -7.22
CA PHE A 229 5.42 7.67 -8.39
C PHE A 229 5.95 9.04 -7.94
N ALA A 230 7.17 9.39 -8.36
CA ALA A 230 7.87 10.62 -7.98
C ALA A 230 7.41 11.85 -8.79
#